data_AF-A0A2A8XW45-F1
#
_entry.id   AF-A0A2A8XW45-F1
#
_cell.length_a   1.000
_cell.length_b   1.000
_cell.length_c   1.000
_cell.angle_alpha   90.00
_cell.angle_beta   90.00
_cell.angle_gamma   90.00
#
_symmetry.space_group_name_H-M   'P 1'
#
loop_
_entity.id
_entity.type
_entity.pdbx_description
1 polymer ?
#
loop_
_entity_poly.entity_id
_entity_poly.type
_entity_poly.pdbx_seq_one_letter_code
_entity_poly.pdbx_strand_id
1 'polypeptide(L)'
;AFTDLAAYDAEGNAYKYEVKEQPVDGYNSEVHGYDITNTKVAQTTVEGTKTWKDGNATDRPTMIKVDLLQNGNVIKTQDVLAVIGWKYIFADLEAYDANGIAYQYEVKEHLVAGYKSEVSGYDITNTKVGQTTVEGTKTWKDGNATNRPTTIKVDLLQNGKV
;
A
#
# COMPACT_ATOMS: atom_id res chain seq x y z
N ALA A 1 -6.61 -21.29 -37.86
CA ALA A 1 -7.28 -22.49 -37.34
C ALA A 1 -6.25 -23.59 -37.22
N PHE A 2 -6.24 -24.35 -36.12
CA PHE A 2 -5.47 -25.59 -36.03
C PHE A 2 -6.30 -26.68 -36.73
N THR A 3 -5.74 -27.33 -37.74
CA THR A 3 -6.40 -28.41 -38.48
C THR A 3 -5.68 -29.73 -38.25
N ASP A 4 -6.35 -30.84 -38.60
CA ASP A 4 -5.78 -32.20 -38.56
C ASP A 4 -5.33 -32.66 -37.16
N LEU A 5 -6.04 -32.20 -36.13
CA LEU A 5 -5.85 -32.65 -34.75
C LEU A 5 -6.44 -34.05 -34.56
N ALA A 6 -5.68 -34.94 -33.91
CA ALA A 6 -6.16 -36.27 -33.59
C ALA A 6 -7.35 -36.20 -32.63
N ALA A 7 -8.43 -36.94 -32.89
CA ALA A 7 -9.57 -36.98 -31.97
C ALA A 7 -9.31 -37.92 -30.78
N TYR A 8 -8.47 -38.94 -30.97
CA TYR A 8 -8.21 -40.00 -30.00
C TYR A 8 -6.72 -40.31 -29.91
N ASP A 9 -6.26 -40.72 -28.73
CA ASP A 9 -4.93 -41.29 -28.54
C ASP A 9 -4.84 -42.72 -29.11
N ALA A 10 -3.65 -43.34 -29.00
CA ALA A 10 -3.40 -44.69 -29.50
C ALA A 10 -4.23 -45.77 -28.80
N GLU A 11 -4.81 -45.46 -27.63
CA GLU A 11 -5.60 -46.35 -26.79
C GLU A 11 -7.11 -46.14 -26.99
N GLY A 12 -7.51 -45.13 -27.77
CA GLY A 12 -8.91 -44.80 -28.08
C GLY A 12 -9.55 -43.79 -27.12
N ASN A 13 -8.79 -43.13 -26.24
CA ASN A 13 -9.33 -42.08 -25.37
C ASN A 13 -9.39 -40.75 -26.12
N ALA A 14 -10.47 -39.99 -25.92
CA ALA A 14 -10.65 -38.70 -26.59
C ALA A 14 -9.70 -37.63 -26.03
N TYR A 15 -9.04 -36.89 -26.91
CA TYR A 15 -8.26 -35.72 -26.50
C TYR A 15 -9.18 -34.55 -26.10
N LYS A 16 -8.84 -33.89 -24.99
CA LYS A 16 -9.42 -32.60 -24.62
C LYS A 16 -8.46 -31.50 -25.08
N TYR A 17 -8.94 -30.61 -25.94
CA TYR A 17 -8.18 -29.45 -26.40
C TYR A 17 -8.59 -28.20 -25.63
N GLU A 18 -7.60 -27.38 -25.30
CA GLU A 18 -7.77 -26.09 -24.64
C GLU A 18 -6.83 -25.08 -25.31
N VAL A 19 -7.18 -23.80 -25.26
CA VAL A 19 -6.34 -22.71 -25.74
C VAL A 19 -5.88 -21.87 -24.58
N LYS A 20 -4.68 -21.31 -24.69
CA LYS A 20 -4.13 -20.35 -23.74
C LYS A 20 -3.36 -19.29 -24.53
N GLU A 21 -3.60 -18.03 -24.20
CA GLU A 21 -2.83 -16.93 -24.74
C GLU A 21 -1.52 -16.73 -23.97
N GLN A 22 -0.48 -16.28 -24.66
CA GLN A 22 0.68 -15.72 -23.99
C GLN A 22 0.32 -14.34 -23.44
N PRO A 23 0.84 -13.92 -22.27
CA PRO A 23 0.53 -12.60 -21.72
C PRO A 23 0.82 -11.48 -22.72
N VAL A 24 -0.11 -10.53 -22.86
CA VAL A 24 0.04 -9.32 -23.66
C VAL A 24 0.06 -8.13 -22.72
N ASP A 25 1.11 -7.32 -22.78
CA ASP A 25 1.28 -6.19 -21.88
C ASP A 25 0.13 -5.17 -22.06
N GLY A 26 -0.45 -4.73 -20.94
CA GLY A 26 -1.60 -3.81 -20.93
C GLY A 26 -2.95 -4.43 -21.34
N TYR A 27 -3.08 -5.76 -21.37
CA TYR A 27 -4.35 -6.46 -21.65
C TYR A 27 -4.63 -7.59 -20.66
N ASN A 28 -5.90 -7.71 -20.25
CA ASN A 28 -6.42 -8.88 -19.55
C ASN A 28 -7.09 -9.82 -20.56
N SER A 29 -6.76 -11.11 -20.47
CA SER A 29 -7.21 -12.15 -21.40
C SER A 29 -8.17 -13.12 -20.71
N GLU A 30 -9.32 -13.37 -21.31
CA GLU A 30 -10.31 -14.35 -20.86
C GLU A 30 -10.58 -15.40 -21.94
N VAL A 31 -10.55 -16.68 -21.57
CA VAL A 31 -10.80 -17.81 -22.47
C VAL A 31 -12.19 -18.39 -22.23
N HIS A 32 -13.03 -18.37 -23.27
CA HIS A 32 -14.37 -18.96 -23.27
C HIS A 32 -14.44 -20.06 -24.34
N GLY A 33 -14.17 -21.30 -23.94
CA GLY A 33 -14.03 -22.42 -24.87
C GLY A 33 -12.75 -22.26 -25.71
N TYR A 34 -12.91 -21.89 -26.98
CA TYR A 34 -11.80 -21.59 -27.88
C TYR A 34 -11.70 -20.12 -28.27
N ASP A 35 -12.66 -19.30 -27.84
CA ASP A 35 -12.64 -17.87 -28.03
C ASP A 35 -11.79 -17.20 -26.95
N ILE A 36 -10.96 -16.24 -27.35
CA ILE A 36 -10.10 -15.45 -26.47
C ILE A 36 -10.52 -13.99 -26.60
N THR A 37 -10.91 -13.38 -25.48
CA THR A 37 -11.28 -11.97 -25.41
C THR A 37 -10.18 -11.21 -24.68
N ASN A 38 -9.64 -10.16 -25.32
CA ASN A 38 -8.66 -9.26 -24.72
C ASN A 38 -9.30 -7.91 -24.39
N THR A 39 -9.20 -7.51 -23.12
CA THR A 39 -9.68 -6.21 -22.63
C THR A 39 -8.49 -5.32 -22.30
N LYS A 40 -8.43 -4.11 -22.89
CA LYS A 40 -7.35 -3.16 -22.63
C LYS A 40 -7.40 -2.69 -21.18
N VAL A 41 -6.30 -2.87 -20.46
CA VAL A 41 -6.11 -2.36 -19.11
C VAL A 41 -5.88 -0.85 -19.22
N ALA A 42 -6.83 -0.06 -18.72
CA ALA A 42 -6.59 1.36 -18.54
C ALA A 42 -5.68 1.53 -17.33
N GLN A 43 -4.54 2.18 -17.52
CA GLN A 43 -3.59 2.46 -16.46
C GLN A 43 -3.65 3.93 -16.03
N THR A 44 -3.27 4.17 -14.79
CA THR A 44 -3.11 5.49 -14.18
C THR A 44 -1.79 5.57 -13.41
N THR A 45 -1.43 6.77 -13.00
CA THR A 45 -0.26 7.04 -12.17
C THR A 45 -0.67 7.89 -10.98
N VAL A 46 -0.05 7.64 -9.84
CA VAL A 46 -0.19 8.47 -8.64
C VAL A 46 1.16 9.09 -8.36
N GLU A 47 1.25 10.40 -8.50
CA GLU A 47 2.45 11.18 -8.21
C GLU A 47 2.15 12.22 -7.14
N GLY A 48 3.14 12.48 -6.29
CA GLY A 48 3.01 13.42 -5.20
C GLY A 48 4.34 13.99 -4.75
N THR A 49 4.25 15.10 -4.04
CA THR A 49 5.39 15.80 -3.46
C THR A 49 5.25 15.88 -1.94
N LYS A 50 6.40 15.90 -1.26
CA LYS A 50 6.50 16.07 0.17
C LYS A 50 7.02 17.46 0.51
N THR A 51 6.21 18.21 1.25
CA THR A 51 6.53 19.54 1.77
C THR A 51 6.75 19.50 3.27
N TRP A 52 7.74 20.27 3.75
CA TRP A 52 8.03 20.45 5.17
C TRP A 52 7.72 21.89 5.60
N LYS A 53 6.77 22.05 6.52
CA LYS A 53 6.44 23.31 7.21
C LYS A 53 7.09 23.31 8.60
N ASP A 54 8.40 23.56 8.61
CA ASP A 54 9.22 23.43 9.82
C ASP A 54 10.29 24.52 9.98
N GLY A 55 10.21 25.58 9.18
CA GLY A 55 11.19 26.67 9.24
C GLY A 55 12.59 26.26 8.77
N ASN A 56 12.71 25.24 7.90
CA ASN A 56 13.99 24.70 7.43
C ASN A 56 14.80 24.04 8.53
N ALA A 57 14.13 23.22 9.34
CA ALA A 57 14.76 22.44 10.39
C ALA A 57 15.89 21.55 9.84
N THR A 58 16.99 21.43 10.59
CA THR A 58 18.19 20.66 10.21
C THR A 58 18.13 19.21 10.66
N ASP A 59 17.16 18.85 11.50
CA ASP A 59 16.96 17.54 12.11
C ASP A 59 15.89 16.70 11.39
N ARG A 60 15.61 17.00 10.13
CA ARG A 60 14.68 16.23 9.31
C ARG A 60 15.17 14.78 9.16
N PRO A 61 14.26 13.80 9.14
CA PRO A 61 14.64 12.46 8.72
C PRO A 61 15.14 12.49 7.28
N THR A 62 16.04 11.58 6.92
CA THR A 62 16.57 11.46 5.56
C THR A 62 15.60 10.75 4.61
N MET A 63 14.59 10.08 5.16
CA MET A 63 13.61 9.25 4.47
C MET A 63 12.27 9.30 5.21
N ILE A 64 11.18 9.25 4.46
CA ILE A 64 9.84 8.89 4.94
C ILE A 64 9.33 7.67 4.17
N LYS A 65 8.29 7.02 4.69
CA LYS A 65 7.56 5.96 3.98
C LYS A 65 6.18 6.45 3.60
N VAL A 66 5.81 6.26 2.34
CA VAL A 66 4.50 6.59 1.80
C VAL A 66 3.85 5.31 1.29
N ASP A 67 2.69 4.98 1.84
CA ASP A 67 1.84 3.91 1.36
C ASP A 67 0.92 4.44 0.25
N LEU A 68 0.78 3.65 -0.81
CA LEU A 68 -0.31 3.76 -1.78
C LEU A 68 -1.43 2.82 -1.33
N LEU A 69 -2.63 3.38 -1.19
CA LEU A 69 -3.84 2.64 -0.89
C LEU A 69 -4.71 2.54 -2.15
N GLN A 70 -5.27 1.35 -2.38
CA GLN A 70 -6.30 1.10 -3.38
C GLN A 70 -7.56 0.66 -2.64
N ASN A 71 -8.66 1.42 -2.79
CA ASN A 71 -9.92 1.20 -2.08
C ASN A 71 -9.72 1.00 -0.56
N GLY A 72 -8.85 1.81 0.04
CA GLY A 72 -8.53 1.77 1.48
C GLY A 72 -7.55 0.68 1.92
N ASN A 73 -7.05 -0.16 1.02
CA ASN A 73 -6.05 -1.20 1.34
C ASN A 73 -4.67 -0.80 0.84
N VAL A 74 -3.64 -0.98 1.68
CA VAL A 74 -2.25 -0.73 1.27
C VAL A 74 -1.83 -1.77 0.23
N ILE A 75 -1.39 -1.30 -0.94
CA ILE A 75 -0.92 -2.16 -2.04
C ILE A 75 0.56 -2.00 -2.36
N LYS A 76 1.15 -0.84 -2.06
CA LYS A 76 2.57 -0.54 -2.25
C LYS A 76 3.05 0.42 -1.16
N THR A 77 4.34 0.37 -0.84
CA THR A 77 5.02 1.35 0.02
C THR A 77 6.28 1.80 -0.69
N GLN A 78 6.53 3.11 -0.68
CA GLN A 78 7.74 3.71 -1.25
C GLN A 78 8.52 4.49 -0.20
N ASP A 79 9.84 4.30 -0.19
CA ASP A 79 10.76 5.16 0.53
C ASP A 79 10.96 6.46 -0.27
N VAL A 80 10.69 7.60 0.38
CA VAL A 80 10.81 8.93 -0.22
C VAL A 80 11.93 9.67 0.48
N LEU A 81 12.93 10.12 -0.29
CA LEU A 81 14.18 10.64 0.24
C LEU A 81 14.41 12.10 -0.16
N ALA A 82 15.22 12.80 0.65
CA ALA A 82 15.67 14.15 0.34
C ALA A 82 16.46 14.21 -0.98
N VAL A 83 17.27 13.18 -1.29
CA VAL A 83 18.13 13.14 -2.48
C VAL A 83 17.36 13.09 -3.80
N ILE A 84 16.11 12.60 -3.78
CA ILE A 84 15.20 12.61 -4.93
C ILE A 84 14.25 13.81 -4.91
N GLY A 85 14.54 14.82 -4.08
CA GLY A 85 13.78 16.06 -4.01
C GLY A 85 12.40 15.90 -3.37
N TRP A 86 12.22 14.91 -2.48
CA TRP A 86 10.96 14.69 -1.77
C TRP A 86 9.77 14.46 -2.72
N LYS A 87 9.99 13.69 -3.79
CA LYS A 87 8.96 13.30 -4.77
C LYS A 87 8.79 11.81 -4.81
N TYR A 88 7.60 11.35 -5.18
CA TYR A 88 7.32 9.93 -5.39
C TYR A 88 6.32 9.72 -6.52
N ILE A 89 6.37 8.52 -7.09
CA ILE A 89 5.51 8.10 -8.19
C ILE A 89 5.22 6.61 -8.07
N PHE A 90 3.94 6.27 -8.10
CA PHE A 90 3.45 4.92 -8.28
C PHE A 90 2.90 4.81 -9.69
N ALA A 91 3.66 4.13 -10.55
CA ALA A 91 3.30 3.87 -11.94
C ALA A 91 2.57 2.53 -12.10
N ASP A 92 2.04 2.33 -13.31
CA ASP A 92 1.44 1.08 -13.78
C ASP A 92 0.30 0.59 -12.88
N LEU A 93 -0.56 1.52 -12.46
CA LEU A 93 -1.71 1.22 -11.62
C LEU A 93 -2.94 0.98 -12.50
N GLU A 94 -3.67 -0.10 -12.28
CA GLU A 94 -4.94 -0.32 -12.98
C GLU A 94 -5.95 0.76 -12.58
N ALA A 95 -6.66 1.35 -13.54
CA ALA A 95 -7.64 2.40 -13.27
C ALA A 95 -9.01 1.83 -12.87
N TYR A 96 -9.33 0.60 -13.28
CA TYR A 96 -10.62 -0.05 -13.06
C TYR A 96 -10.45 -1.51 -12.66
N ASP A 97 -11.40 -2.03 -11.88
CA ASP A 97 -11.49 -3.45 -11.57
C ASP A 97 -12.04 -4.27 -12.76
N ALA A 98 -12.14 -5.60 -12.57
CA ALA A 98 -12.66 -6.52 -13.57
C ALA A 98 -14.13 -6.26 -13.99
N ASN A 99 -14.90 -5.54 -13.17
CA ASN A 99 -16.28 -5.16 -13.48
C ASN A 99 -16.36 -3.77 -14.14
N GLY A 100 -15.23 -3.11 -14.39
CA GLY A 100 -15.15 -1.77 -14.95
C GLY A 100 -15.43 -0.65 -13.94
N ILE A 101 -15.37 -0.93 -12.63
CA ILE A 101 -15.53 0.08 -11.58
C ILE A 101 -14.18 0.72 -11.29
N ALA A 102 -14.12 2.05 -11.26
CA ALA A 102 -12.87 2.77 -11.05
C ALA A 102 -12.28 2.52 -9.65
N TYR A 103 -10.98 2.25 -9.58
CA TYR A 103 -10.26 2.19 -8.32
C TYR A 103 -10.11 3.58 -7.71
N GLN A 104 -10.30 3.67 -6.40
CA GLN A 104 -9.94 4.85 -5.63
C GLN A 104 -8.52 4.68 -5.10
N TYR A 105 -7.66 5.64 -5.44
CA TYR A 105 -6.29 5.69 -4.94
C TYR A 105 -6.12 6.81 -3.93
N GLU A 106 -5.38 6.52 -2.86
CA GLU A 106 -5.03 7.45 -1.80
C GLU A 106 -3.58 7.22 -1.38
N VAL A 107 -2.98 8.21 -0.73
CA VAL A 107 -1.64 8.08 -0.16
C VAL A 107 -1.67 8.32 1.34
N LYS A 108 -0.81 7.61 2.07
CA LYS A 108 -0.68 7.76 3.52
C LYS A 108 0.78 7.74 3.92
N GLU A 109 1.20 8.75 4.68
CA GLU A 109 2.53 8.74 5.29
C GLU A 109 2.56 7.88 6.55
N HIS A 110 3.66 7.17 6.75
CA HIS A 110 3.97 6.59 8.06
C HIS A 110 4.27 7.70 9.08
N LEU A 111 4.07 7.40 10.35
CA LEU A 111 4.30 8.37 11.42
C LEU A 111 5.74 8.89 11.38
N VAL A 112 5.88 10.23 11.30
CA VAL A 112 7.16 10.92 11.47
C VAL A 112 7.15 11.63 12.84
N ALA A 113 8.02 11.20 13.74
CA ALA A 113 8.08 11.72 15.09
C ALA A 113 8.29 13.25 15.12
N GLY A 114 7.49 13.97 15.89
CA GLY A 114 7.55 15.44 15.99
C GLY A 114 6.90 16.20 14.82
N TYR A 115 6.18 15.52 13.93
CA TYR A 115 5.48 16.14 12.82
C TYR A 115 4.02 15.69 12.78
N LYS A 116 3.14 16.63 12.40
CA LYS A 116 1.76 16.35 12.00
C LYS A 116 1.71 16.29 10.47
N SER A 117 1.18 15.20 9.93
CA SER A 117 1.03 14.97 8.50
C SER A 117 -0.37 15.34 8.02
N GLU A 118 -0.46 15.98 6.85
CA GLU A 118 -1.70 16.33 6.15
C GLU A 118 -1.54 15.99 4.66
N VAL A 119 -2.57 15.37 4.07
CA VAL A 119 -2.58 14.97 2.66
C VAL A 119 -3.59 15.83 1.90
N SER A 120 -3.19 16.38 0.75
CA SER A 120 -4.07 17.13 -0.16
C SER A 120 -3.90 16.57 -1.58
N GLY A 121 -4.93 15.87 -2.07
CA GLY A 121 -4.78 15.02 -3.25
C GLY A 121 -3.74 13.93 -2.96
N TYR A 122 -2.59 14.02 -3.61
CA TYR A 122 -1.43 13.15 -3.36
C TYR A 122 -0.22 13.89 -2.81
N ASP A 123 -0.32 15.18 -2.53
CA ASP A 123 0.76 15.91 -1.87
C ASP A 123 0.67 15.75 -0.36
N ILE A 124 1.83 15.59 0.28
CA ILE A 124 1.94 15.41 1.73
C ILE A 124 2.64 16.64 2.31
N THR A 125 2.06 17.21 3.36
CA THR A 125 2.67 18.30 4.14
C THR A 125 2.93 17.83 5.57
N ASN A 126 4.18 17.88 6.02
CA ASN A 126 4.51 17.74 7.43
C ASN A 126 4.70 19.10 8.09
N THR A 127 3.93 19.37 9.14
CA THR A 127 4.10 20.55 9.99
C THR A 127 4.80 20.14 11.28
N LYS A 128 5.91 20.80 11.63
CA LYS A 128 6.60 20.53 12.90
C LYS A 128 5.64 20.85 14.04
N VAL A 129 5.39 19.88 14.91
CA VAL A 129 4.65 20.10 16.15
C VAL A 129 5.64 20.10 17.29
N GLY A 130 5.38 20.93 18.30
CA GLY A 130 6.20 20.93 19.52
C GLY A 130 6.28 19.51 20.07
N GLN A 131 7.48 18.98 20.20
CA GLN A 131 7.68 17.70 20.87
C GLN A 131 7.31 17.86 22.34
N THR A 132 6.58 16.90 22.89
CA THR A 132 6.48 16.72 24.34
C THR A 132 6.93 15.30 24.67
N THR A 133 7.67 15.16 25.76
CA THR A 133 8.07 13.86 26.30
C THR A 133 7.20 13.59 27.52
N VAL A 134 6.59 12.42 27.58
CA VAL A 134 5.78 11.98 28.72
C VAL A 134 6.49 10.83 29.39
N GLU A 135 6.95 11.06 30.62
CA GLU A 135 7.62 10.05 31.44
C GLU A 135 6.76 9.75 32.68
N GLY A 136 6.83 8.52 33.18
CA GLY A 136 6.09 8.11 34.36
C GLY A 136 6.71 6.89 35.02
N THR A 137 6.67 6.86 36.35
CA THR A 137 7.13 5.72 37.16
C THR A 137 5.94 4.97 37.73
N LYS A 138 5.91 3.64 37.56
CA LYS A 138 4.94 2.80 38.27
C LYS A 138 5.42 2.52 39.69
N THR A 139 4.70 3.02 40.68
CA THR A 139 4.91 2.66 42.10
C THR A 139 3.86 1.64 42.55
N TRP A 140 4.29 0.64 43.32
CA TRP A 140 3.41 -0.32 43.99
C TRP A 140 3.39 0.01 45.49
N LYS A 141 2.19 0.17 46.08
CA LYS A 141 1.97 0.38 47.52
C LYS A 141 1.20 -0.81 48.09
N ASP A 142 1.81 -1.99 47.97
CA ASP A 142 1.19 -3.29 48.30
C ASP A 142 1.84 -3.96 49.52
N GLY A 143 2.70 -3.25 50.26
CA GLY A 143 3.38 -3.81 51.43
C GLY A 143 4.39 -4.92 51.06
N ASN A 144 4.97 -4.89 49.85
CA ASN A 144 5.87 -5.92 49.33
C ASN A 144 5.20 -7.28 49.17
N ALA A 145 3.99 -7.29 48.61
CA ALA A 145 3.27 -8.51 48.28
C ALA A 145 4.09 -9.42 47.33
N THR A 146 4.06 -10.73 47.58
CA THR A 146 4.85 -11.74 46.84
C THR A 146 4.22 -12.17 45.51
N ASN A 147 2.99 -11.75 45.24
CA ASN A 147 2.18 -12.16 44.08
C ASN A 147 2.08 -11.06 42.99
N ARG A 148 3.09 -10.19 42.88
CA ARG A 148 3.08 -9.08 41.91
C ARG A 148 3.19 -9.62 40.47
N PRO A 149 2.41 -9.07 39.50
CA PRO A 149 2.63 -9.38 38.09
C PRO A 149 4.02 -8.91 37.65
N THR A 150 4.68 -9.71 36.83
CA THR A 150 6.04 -9.41 36.33
C THR A 150 6.05 -8.33 35.25
N THR A 151 4.91 -8.08 34.60
CA THR A 151 4.75 -7.08 33.55
C THR A 151 3.43 -6.34 33.70
N ILE A 152 3.39 -5.12 33.16
CA ILE A 152 2.16 -4.35 32.96
C ILE A 152 2.13 -3.85 31.52
N LYS A 153 0.94 -3.60 31.01
CA LYS A 153 0.72 -2.85 29.77
C LYS A 153 0.16 -1.48 30.16
N VAL A 154 0.61 -0.45 29.46
CA VAL A 154 0.18 0.93 29.68
C VAL A 154 -0.09 1.53 28.30
N ASP A 155 -1.23 2.17 28.16
CA ASP A 155 -1.60 2.91 26.95
C ASP A 155 -1.35 4.41 27.20
N LEU A 156 -0.76 5.09 26.23
CA LEU A 156 -0.67 6.55 26.23
C LEU A 156 -1.91 7.11 25.55
N LEU A 157 -2.69 7.90 26.28
CA LEU A 157 -3.90 8.51 25.72
C LEU A 157 -3.62 9.92 25.22
N GLN A 158 -4.04 10.23 23.99
CA GLN A 158 -4.10 11.58 23.46
C GLN A 158 -5.56 12.04 23.43
N ASN A 159 -5.90 13.07 24.21
CA ASN A 159 -7.28 13.59 24.32
C ASN A 159 -8.32 12.51 24.68
N GLY A 160 -7.95 11.56 25.55
CA GLY A 160 -8.85 10.50 26.01
C GLY A 160 -9.06 9.35 25.02
N LYS A 161 -8.38 9.35 23.88
CA LYS A 161 -8.31 8.20 22.96
C LYS A 161 -6.99 7.47 23.14
N VAL A 162 -7.07 6.15 23.22
CA VAL A 162 -5.92 5.22 23.07
C VAL A 162 -5.45 5.25 21.63
#